data_AF-A0A7D9AID9-F1
#
_entry.id   AF-A0A7D9AID9-F1
#
_cell.length_a   1.000
_cell.length_b   1.000
_cell.length_c   1.000
_cell.angle_alpha   90.00
_cell.angle_beta   90.00
_cell.angle_gamma   90.00
#
_symmetry.space_group_name_H-M   'P 1'
#
loop_
_entity.id
_entity.type
_entity.pdbx_description
1 polymer ?
#
loop_
_entity_poly.entity_id
_entity_poly.type
_entity_poly.pdbx_seq_one_letter_code
_entity_poly.pdbx_strand_id
1 'polypeptide(L)'
;MKQKSKSAAIAAIATALTASLAPVPAKSTILPTTVIESVTHARVVSMLTFEHHDGQVFLPLEEAIEYINGLNDNMRAALNAVIEERQNRGKGALFADKTAKIIKICEESLKQHSRVKEAVKIVMDPDNLAKMYPDSMEQRIAYRNKLVRFGRAIAQGEFIARDAINAIKRSTAPDKTTSLGNTLSDGNVKAMIIAEHKNMGLPAPEFS
;
A
#
# COMPACT_ATOMS: atom_id res chain seq x y z
N MET A 1 -22.80 7.75 -0.32
CA MET A 1 -21.91 8.94 -0.20
C MET A 1 -20.40 8.65 -0.35
N LYS A 2 -19.87 7.46 -0.03
CA LYS A 2 -18.41 7.16 -0.08
C LYS A 2 -17.73 7.18 -1.47
N GLN A 3 -18.45 6.95 -2.57
CA GLN A 3 -17.85 7.02 -3.92
C GLN A 3 -17.65 8.47 -4.40
N LYS A 4 -18.59 9.37 -4.09
CA LYS A 4 -18.49 10.79 -4.45
C LYS A 4 -17.29 11.48 -3.79
N SER A 5 -16.97 11.13 -2.53
CA SER A 5 -15.80 11.70 -1.84
C SER A 5 -14.46 11.20 -2.39
N LYS A 6 -14.37 9.93 -2.82
CA LYS A 6 -13.16 9.41 -3.47
C LYS A 6 -12.89 10.09 -4.81
N SER A 7 -13.93 10.27 -5.62
CA SER A 7 -13.83 10.95 -6.91
C SER A 7 -13.42 12.42 -6.75
N ALA A 8 -13.99 13.12 -5.75
CA ALA A 8 -13.60 14.50 -5.43
C ALA A 8 -12.13 14.61 -4.98
N ALA A 9 -11.65 13.67 -4.14
CA ALA A 9 -10.26 13.66 -3.70
C ALA A 9 -9.27 13.40 -4.85
N ILE A 10 -9.60 12.47 -5.75
CA ILE A 10 -8.76 12.20 -6.94
C ILE A 10 -8.73 13.43 -7.84
N ALA A 11 -9.86 14.10 -8.05
CA ALA A 11 -9.92 15.34 -8.83
C ALA A 11 -9.05 16.44 -8.21
N ALA A 12 -9.14 16.66 -6.90
CA ALA A 12 -8.31 17.64 -6.19
C ALA A 12 -6.81 17.32 -6.31
N ILE A 13 -6.41 16.06 -6.15
CA ILE A 13 -5.00 15.63 -6.33
C ILE A 13 -4.57 15.83 -7.77
N ALA A 14 -5.40 15.47 -8.74
CA ALA A 14 -5.09 15.68 -10.15
C ALA A 14 -4.91 17.17 -10.46
N THR A 15 -5.79 18.04 -9.94
CA THR A 15 -5.66 19.49 -10.08
C THR A 15 -4.38 20.03 -9.44
N ALA A 16 -4.03 19.56 -8.24
CA ALA A 16 -2.78 19.97 -7.60
C ALA A 16 -1.55 19.48 -8.38
N LEU A 17 -1.57 18.23 -8.84
CA LEU A 17 -0.50 17.67 -9.66
C LEU A 17 -0.35 18.49 -10.93
N THR A 18 -1.45 18.84 -11.62
CA THR A 18 -1.40 19.76 -12.77
C THR A 18 -0.74 21.09 -12.41
N ALA A 19 -0.99 21.63 -11.22
CA ALA A 19 -0.29 22.81 -10.71
C ALA A 19 1.15 22.55 -10.23
N SER A 20 1.72 21.38 -10.56
CA SER A 20 3.05 20.89 -10.16
C SER A 20 3.23 20.65 -8.66
N LEU A 21 2.13 20.42 -7.93
CA LEU A 21 2.15 20.12 -6.50
C LEU A 21 1.65 18.70 -6.21
N ALA A 22 2.39 17.95 -5.42
CA ALA A 22 2.10 16.58 -5.02
C ALA A 22 1.70 16.48 -3.54
N PRO A 23 0.71 15.62 -3.20
CA PRO A 23 0.25 15.45 -1.83
C PRO A 23 1.25 14.64 -0.99
N VAL A 24 1.50 15.11 0.23
CA VAL A 24 2.42 14.55 1.22
C VAL A 24 1.79 14.63 2.63
N PRO A 25 2.03 13.69 3.57
CA PRO A 25 1.45 13.76 4.91
C PRO A 25 1.86 15.03 5.71
N ALA A 26 0.87 15.78 6.21
CA ALA A 26 1.09 17.07 6.88
C ALA A 26 1.91 16.97 8.17
N LYS A 27 1.66 15.93 8.98
CA LYS A 27 2.32 15.72 10.29
C LYS A 27 3.84 15.57 10.19
N SER A 28 4.36 15.25 9.02
CA SER A 28 5.78 15.04 8.78
C SER A 28 6.45 16.22 8.08
N THR A 29 5.68 17.24 7.69
CA THR A 29 6.16 18.45 7.00
C THR A 29 6.39 19.62 7.96
N ILE A 30 6.16 19.43 9.26
CA ILE A 30 6.46 20.44 10.28
C ILE A 30 7.98 20.51 10.41
N LEU A 31 8.59 21.48 9.70
CA LEU A 31 9.94 21.94 10.01
C LEU A 31 9.96 22.34 11.50
N PRO A 32 10.92 21.84 12.32
CA PRO A 32 11.14 22.42 13.64
C PRO A 32 11.54 23.87 13.42
N THR A 33 10.59 24.77 13.65
CA THR A 33 10.75 26.21 13.47
C THR A 33 11.62 26.69 14.62
N THR A 34 12.88 27.01 14.34
CA THR A 34 13.61 27.96 15.17
C THR A 34 12.83 29.28 15.11
N VAL A 35 12.55 29.82 16.30
CA VAL A 35 11.49 30.81 16.60
C VAL A 35 11.65 32.18 15.91
N ILE A 36 12.64 32.37 15.02
CA ILE A 36 13.04 33.71 14.54
C ILE A 36 12.56 34.01 13.10
N GLU A 37 12.22 33.01 12.26
CA GLU A 37 11.84 33.24 10.85
C GLU A 37 10.32 33.13 10.57
N SER A 38 9.50 32.96 11.60
CA SER A 38 8.08 32.59 11.46
C SER A 38 7.16 33.71 10.96
N VAL A 39 7.58 34.98 10.95
CA VAL A 39 6.66 36.10 10.64
C VAL A 39 6.61 36.44 9.15
N THR A 40 7.72 36.28 8.42
CA THR A 40 7.82 36.67 7.01
C THR A 40 7.33 35.59 6.05
N HIS A 41 7.40 34.31 6.42
CA HIS A 41 7.01 33.19 5.55
C HIS A 41 5.72 32.46 5.97
N ALA A 42 5.14 32.74 7.14
CA ALA A 42 3.89 32.10 7.58
C ALA A 42 2.75 32.22 6.56
N ARG A 43 2.65 33.36 5.85
CA ARG A 43 1.60 33.60 4.86
C ARG A 43 1.81 32.81 3.56
N VAL A 44 3.07 32.55 3.18
CA VAL A 44 3.43 31.75 2.01
C VAL A 44 3.28 30.26 2.31
N VAL A 45 3.68 29.83 3.51
CA VAL A 45 3.47 28.47 4.01
C VAL A 45 1.98 28.15 4.06
N SER A 46 1.13 29.07 4.58
CA SER A 46 -0.33 28.87 4.62
C SER A 46 -0.99 28.84 3.24
N MET A 47 -0.40 29.50 2.22
CA MET A 47 -0.91 29.49 0.84
C MET A 47 -0.51 28.24 0.06
N LEU A 48 0.60 27.59 0.43
CA LEU A 48 1.07 26.34 -0.17
C LEU A 48 0.47 25.10 0.53
N THR A 49 0.04 25.23 1.79
CA THR A 49 -0.72 24.20 2.50
C THR A 49 -2.20 24.28 2.16
N PHE A 50 -2.62 23.65 1.06
CA PHE A 50 -4.03 23.25 0.94
C PHE A 50 -4.28 22.10 1.91
N GLU A 51 -4.54 22.40 3.19
CA GLU A 51 -5.00 21.40 4.15
C GLU A 51 -6.35 20.86 3.67
N HIS A 52 -6.33 19.70 3.01
CA HIS A 52 -7.53 18.89 2.89
C HIS A 52 -7.82 18.22 4.25
N HIS A 53 -9.09 17.97 4.55
CA HIS A 53 -9.59 17.35 5.79
C HIS A 53 -8.91 16.03 6.22
N ASP A 54 -8.06 15.44 5.37
CA ASP A 54 -7.31 14.20 5.60
C ASP A 54 -5.85 14.43 6.09
N GLY A 55 -5.42 15.67 6.36
CA GLY A 55 -4.08 15.96 6.92
C GLY A 55 -2.93 15.77 5.92
N GLN A 56 -3.11 16.26 4.69
CA GLN A 56 -2.10 16.26 3.62
C GLN A 56 -1.72 17.70 3.23
N VAL A 57 -0.46 17.89 2.85
CA VAL A 57 0.13 19.14 2.33
C VAL A 57 0.58 18.91 0.89
N PHE A 58 0.48 19.92 0.04
CA PHE A 58 0.92 19.85 -1.34
C PHE A 58 2.28 20.53 -1.48
N LEU A 59 3.29 19.75 -1.86
CA LEU A 59 4.67 20.21 -2.07
C LEU A 59 5.01 20.19 -3.57
N PRO A 60 5.98 20.96 -4.06
CA PRO A 60 6.38 20.81 -5.44
C PRO A 60 6.93 19.40 -5.72
N LEU A 61 6.81 18.97 -6.99
CA LEU A 61 7.01 17.58 -7.38
C LEU A 61 8.39 17.04 -6.99
N GLU A 62 9.44 17.84 -7.14
CA GLU A 62 10.81 17.50 -6.76
C GLU A 62 10.93 17.18 -5.27
N GLU A 63 10.50 18.10 -4.42
CA GLU A 63 10.57 17.97 -2.96
C GLU A 63 9.69 16.81 -2.47
N ALA A 64 8.52 16.63 -3.09
CA ALA A 64 7.64 15.51 -2.78
C ALA A 64 8.28 14.16 -3.13
N ILE A 65 9.00 14.06 -4.25
CA ILE A 65 9.74 12.84 -4.63
C ILE A 65 10.80 12.50 -3.59
N GLU A 66 11.64 13.48 -3.23
CA GLU A 66 12.70 13.28 -2.24
C GLU A 66 12.14 12.85 -0.89
N TYR A 67 11.10 13.54 -0.43
CA TYR A 67 10.43 13.22 0.82
C TYR A 67 9.85 11.80 0.82
N ILE A 68 9.12 11.40 -0.23
CA ILE A 68 8.53 10.05 -0.32
C ILE A 68 9.60 8.98 -0.38
N ASN A 69 10.71 9.23 -1.09
CA ASN A 69 11.84 8.29 -1.11
C ASN A 69 12.44 8.14 0.29
N GLY A 70 12.65 9.22 1.03
CA GLY A 70 13.12 9.15 2.42
C GLY A 70 12.17 8.35 3.33
N LEU A 71 10.85 8.52 3.18
CA LEU A 71 9.87 7.69 3.89
C LEU A 71 9.98 6.22 3.51
N ASN A 72 10.09 5.92 2.21
CA ASN A 72 10.19 4.55 1.71
C ASN A 72 11.44 3.86 2.24
N ASP A 73 12.57 4.57 2.27
CA ASP A 73 13.84 4.04 2.76
C ASP A 73 13.75 3.75 4.27
N ASN A 74 13.15 4.65 5.04
CA ASN A 74 12.88 4.45 6.46
C ASN A 74 11.94 3.27 6.72
N MET A 75 10.85 3.15 5.96
CA MET A 75 9.90 2.04 6.08
C MET A 75 10.58 0.70 5.77
N ARG A 76 11.40 0.66 4.71
CA ARG A 76 12.14 -0.55 4.33
C ARG A 76 13.19 -0.92 5.37
N ALA A 77 13.95 0.05 5.88
CA ALA A 77 14.92 -0.17 6.94
C ALA A 77 14.24 -0.71 8.22
N ALA A 78 13.12 -0.12 8.63
CA ALA A 78 12.35 -0.57 9.78
C ALA A 78 11.80 -1.99 9.59
N LEU A 79 11.28 -2.31 8.40
CA LEU A 79 10.79 -3.66 8.08
C LEU A 79 11.94 -4.69 8.15
N ASN A 80 13.09 -4.38 7.54
CA ASN A 80 14.25 -5.27 7.54
C ASN A 80 14.77 -5.52 8.95
N ALA A 81 14.86 -4.47 9.79
CA ALA A 81 15.30 -4.60 11.17
C ALA A 81 14.40 -5.55 11.98
N VAL A 82 13.08 -5.45 11.80
CA VAL A 82 12.12 -6.32 12.50
C VAL A 82 12.20 -7.77 11.99
N ILE A 83 12.44 -7.96 10.69
CA ILE A 83 12.65 -9.30 10.10
C ILE A 83 13.94 -9.92 10.67
N GLU A 84 15.03 -9.17 10.72
CA GLU A 84 16.31 -9.61 11.27
C GLU A 84 16.19 -9.94 12.77
N GLU A 85 15.52 -9.08 13.54
CA GLU A 85 15.24 -9.33 14.95
C GLU A 85 14.47 -10.64 15.17
N ARG A 86 13.47 -10.92 14.32
CA ARG A 86 12.75 -12.20 14.36
C ARG A 86 13.65 -13.37 14.01
N GLN A 87 14.51 -13.23 12.99
CA GLN A 87 15.46 -14.28 12.61
C GLN A 87 16.40 -14.61 13.76
N ASN A 88 16.92 -13.60 14.47
CA ASN A 88 17.78 -13.77 15.65
C ASN A 88 17.05 -14.44 16.81
N ARG A 89 15.74 -14.19 16.99
CA ARG A 89 14.89 -14.89 17.97
C ARG A 89 14.49 -16.30 17.54
N GLY A 90 14.59 -16.63 16.25
CA GLY A 90 14.23 -17.92 15.64
C GLY A 90 12.72 -18.18 15.49
N LYS A 91 11.85 -17.62 16.34
CA LYS A 91 10.40 -17.82 16.31
C LYS A 91 9.60 -16.62 16.82
N GLY A 92 8.30 -16.60 16.52
CA GLY A 92 7.34 -15.59 16.99
C GLY A 92 6.79 -14.68 15.90
N ALA A 93 5.81 -13.84 16.27
CA ALA A 93 5.27 -12.82 15.38
C ALA A 93 6.29 -11.68 15.15
N LEU A 94 6.27 -11.07 13.96
CA LEU A 94 7.11 -9.90 13.65
C LEU A 94 6.78 -8.71 14.56
N PHE A 95 5.50 -8.44 14.75
CA PHE A 95 5.02 -7.42 15.66
C PHE A 95 4.14 -8.14 16.68
N ALA A 96 4.44 -8.08 17.97
CA ALA A 96 3.62 -8.75 18.99
C ALA A 96 2.21 -8.11 19.07
N ASP A 97 1.95 -7.27 20.07
CA ASP A 97 0.62 -6.72 20.35
C ASP A 97 0.14 -5.68 19.32
N LYS A 98 1.00 -5.32 18.37
CA LYS A 98 0.74 -4.25 17.39
C LYS A 98 0.40 -4.78 15.99
N THR A 99 0.43 -6.09 15.73
CA THR A 99 0.21 -6.66 14.39
C THR A 99 -1.05 -6.12 13.71
N ALA A 100 -2.21 -6.18 14.38
CA ALA A 100 -3.47 -5.73 13.78
C ALA A 100 -3.46 -4.23 13.44
N LYS A 101 -2.81 -3.40 14.27
CA LYS A 101 -2.67 -1.97 14.02
C LYS A 101 -1.76 -1.71 12.82
N ILE A 102 -0.65 -2.42 12.72
CA ILE A 102 0.29 -2.29 11.59
C ILE A 102 -0.35 -2.73 10.28
N ILE A 103 -1.08 -3.86 10.26
CA ILE A 103 -1.83 -4.29 9.07
C ILE A 103 -2.82 -3.20 8.64
N LYS A 104 -3.60 -2.65 9.58
CA LYS A 104 -4.56 -1.58 9.27
C LYS A 104 -3.89 -0.33 8.68
N ILE A 105 -2.75 0.09 9.25
CA ILE A 105 -1.97 1.22 8.74
C ILE A 105 -1.47 0.92 7.32
N CYS A 106 -0.94 -0.28 7.07
CA CYS A 106 -0.50 -0.69 5.73
C CYS A 106 -1.67 -0.70 4.74
N GLU A 107 -2.84 -1.21 5.11
CA GLU A 107 -4.04 -1.22 4.25
C GLU A 107 -4.56 0.19 3.93
N GLU A 108 -4.51 1.11 4.90
CA GLU A 108 -4.85 2.51 4.69
C GLU A 108 -3.85 3.19 3.76
N SER A 109 -2.56 2.92 3.94
CA SER A 109 -1.49 3.39 3.06
C SER A 109 -1.67 2.87 1.62
N LEU A 110 -2.00 1.59 1.43
CA LEU A 110 -2.30 1.01 0.11
C LEU A 110 -3.46 1.73 -0.60
N LYS A 111 -4.52 2.08 0.14
CA LYS A 111 -5.65 2.85 -0.41
C LYS A 111 -5.21 4.25 -0.85
N GLN A 112 -4.35 4.91 -0.07
CA GLN A 112 -3.83 6.24 -0.41
C GLN A 112 -2.91 6.17 -1.63
N HIS A 113 -1.96 5.23 -1.68
CA HIS A 113 -1.10 5.04 -2.84
C HIS A 113 -1.89 4.74 -4.11
N SER A 114 -2.98 3.95 -4.04
CA SER A 114 -3.85 3.71 -5.19
C SER A 114 -4.49 5.01 -5.71
N ARG A 115 -5.03 5.85 -4.81
CA ARG A 115 -5.63 7.15 -5.20
C ARG A 115 -4.62 8.07 -5.88
N VAL A 116 -3.42 8.17 -5.33
CA VAL A 116 -2.36 9.02 -5.89
C VAL A 116 -1.93 8.50 -7.26
N LYS A 117 -1.75 7.19 -7.44
CA LYS A 117 -1.43 6.61 -8.75
C LYS A 117 -2.52 6.84 -9.78
N GLU A 118 -3.80 6.75 -9.39
CA GLU A 118 -4.92 7.07 -10.28
C GLU A 118 -4.88 8.54 -10.73
N ALA A 119 -4.64 9.46 -9.80
CA ALA A 119 -4.49 10.88 -10.14
C ALA A 119 -3.29 11.12 -11.07
N VAL A 120 -2.13 10.50 -10.81
CA VAL A 120 -0.96 10.59 -11.71
C VAL A 120 -1.31 10.08 -13.12
N LYS A 121 -2.06 8.98 -13.24
CA LYS A 121 -2.50 8.46 -14.54
C LYS A 121 -3.40 9.46 -15.28
N ILE A 122 -4.34 10.11 -14.58
CA ILE A 122 -5.22 11.13 -15.16
C ILE A 122 -4.38 12.30 -15.69
N VAL A 123 -3.42 12.80 -14.92
CA VAL A 123 -2.59 13.94 -15.34
C VAL A 123 -1.62 13.57 -16.45
N MET A 124 -1.09 12.33 -16.45
CA MET A 124 -0.21 11.82 -17.50
C MET A 124 -0.91 11.54 -18.84
N ASP A 125 -2.24 11.63 -18.88
CA ASP A 125 -2.99 11.46 -20.12
C ASP A 125 -2.52 12.46 -21.19
N PRO A 126 -2.24 12.02 -22.44
CA PRO A 126 -1.73 12.88 -23.49
C PRO A 126 -2.57 14.13 -23.73
N ASP A 127 -3.90 14.03 -23.64
CA ASP A 127 -4.81 15.15 -23.88
C ASP A 127 -4.70 16.19 -22.76
N ASN A 128 -4.53 15.73 -21.52
CA ASN A 128 -4.35 16.61 -20.36
C ASN A 128 -2.98 17.29 -20.39
N LEU A 129 -1.92 16.56 -20.76
CA LEU A 129 -0.59 17.14 -20.93
C LEU A 129 -0.55 18.18 -22.08
N ALA A 130 -1.25 17.90 -23.18
CA ALA A 130 -1.35 18.82 -24.30
C ALA A 130 -2.12 20.11 -23.93
N LYS A 131 -3.16 20.00 -23.09
CA LYS A 131 -3.89 21.16 -22.55
C LYS A 131 -3.04 22.01 -21.59
N MET A 132 -2.18 21.38 -20.79
CA MET A 132 -1.32 22.09 -19.84
C MET A 132 -0.19 22.87 -20.53
N TYR A 133 0.44 22.26 -21.52
CA TYR A 133 1.59 22.82 -22.22
C TYR A 133 1.31 22.82 -23.74
N PRO A 134 0.38 23.67 -24.22
CA PRO A 134 -0.06 23.64 -25.63
C PRO A 134 1.06 23.92 -26.63
N ASP A 135 2.05 24.72 -26.25
CA ASP A 135 3.02 25.26 -27.20
C ASP A 135 4.43 24.64 -27.08
N SER A 136 4.65 23.73 -26.12
CA SER A 136 5.99 23.17 -25.87
C SER A 136 5.97 21.66 -25.65
N MET A 137 6.43 20.93 -26.66
CA MET A 137 6.64 19.48 -26.56
C MET A 137 7.73 19.12 -25.55
N GLU A 138 8.77 19.94 -25.43
CA GLU A 138 9.86 19.73 -24.47
C GLU A 138 9.36 19.83 -23.03
N GLN A 139 8.55 20.84 -22.70
CA GLN A 139 7.95 20.98 -21.37
C GLN A 139 7.01 19.82 -21.04
N ARG A 140 6.21 19.34 -22.02
CA ARG A 140 5.38 18.13 -21.83
C ARG A 140 6.22 16.93 -21.45
N ILE A 141 7.33 16.70 -22.16
CA ILE A 141 8.22 15.55 -21.91
C ILE A 141 8.89 15.70 -20.54
N ALA A 142 9.41 16.88 -20.21
CA ALA A 142 10.06 17.14 -18.93
C ALA A 142 9.10 16.92 -17.75
N TYR A 143 7.89 17.50 -17.83
CA TYR A 143 6.88 17.36 -16.79
C TYR A 143 6.35 15.92 -16.67
N ARG A 144 6.13 15.23 -17.79
CA ARG A 144 5.80 13.79 -17.79
C ARG A 144 6.89 12.97 -17.10
N ASN A 145 8.17 13.25 -17.35
CA ASN A 145 9.27 12.55 -16.70
C ASN A 145 9.28 12.76 -15.17
N LYS A 146 8.96 13.98 -14.71
CA LYS A 146 8.79 14.26 -13.27
C LYS A 146 7.63 13.45 -12.67
N LEU A 147 6.48 13.42 -13.33
CA LEU A 147 5.32 12.61 -12.90
C LEU A 147 5.65 11.12 -12.86
N VAL A 148 6.43 10.59 -13.82
CA VAL A 148 6.88 9.19 -13.81
C VAL A 148 7.77 8.91 -12.60
N ARG A 149 8.73 9.80 -12.29
CA ARG A 149 9.59 9.65 -11.10
C ARG A 149 8.79 9.66 -9.81
N PHE A 150 7.83 10.57 -9.70
CA PHE A 150 6.90 10.63 -8.58
C PHE A 150 6.02 9.37 -8.47
N GLY A 151 5.43 8.94 -9.57
CA GLY A 151 4.64 7.70 -9.62
C GLY A 151 5.45 6.47 -9.20
N ARG A 152 6.73 6.41 -9.57
CA ARG A 152 7.66 5.35 -9.14
C ARG A 152 7.91 5.37 -7.63
N ALA A 153 8.12 6.54 -7.03
CA ALA A 153 8.29 6.69 -5.59
C ALA A 153 7.03 6.22 -4.82
N ILE A 154 5.84 6.58 -5.32
CA ILE A 154 4.56 6.10 -4.75
C ILE A 154 4.42 4.58 -4.87
N ALA A 155 4.75 4.02 -6.04
CA ALA A 155 4.69 2.58 -6.27
C ALA A 155 5.64 1.81 -5.34
N GLN A 156 6.84 2.34 -5.07
CA GLN A 156 7.78 1.74 -4.13
C GLN A 156 7.19 1.64 -2.71
N GLY A 157 6.54 2.70 -2.23
CA GLY A 157 5.86 2.69 -0.92
C GLY A 157 4.74 1.65 -0.85
N GLU A 158 3.97 1.51 -1.92
CA GLU A 158 2.94 0.47 -2.04
C GLU A 158 3.54 -0.95 -1.96
N PHE A 159 4.64 -1.22 -2.67
CA PHE A 159 5.32 -2.51 -2.60
C PHE A 159 5.81 -2.81 -1.18
N ILE A 160 6.44 -1.84 -0.50
CA ILE A 160 6.90 -2.01 0.88
C ILE A 160 5.73 -2.31 1.83
N ALA A 161 4.59 -1.62 1.67
CA ALA A 161 3.40 -1.88 2.47
C ALA A 161 2.83 -3.29 2.24
N ARG A 162 2.83 -3.78 0.99
CA ARG A 162 2.44 -5.16 0.66
C ARG A 162 3.41 -6.18 1.25
N ASP A 163 4.70 -5.91 1.15
CA ASP A 163 5.75 -6.76 1.70
C ASP A 163 5.64 -6.85 3.22
N ALA A 164 5.35 -5.74 3.91
CA ALA A 164 5.10 -5.74 5.35
C ALA A 164 3.91 -6.65 5.72
N ILE A 165 2.77 -6.52 5.02
CA ILE A 165 1.60 -7.38 5.25
C ILE A 165 1.95 -8.85 4.99
N ASN A 166 2.66 -9.14 3.91
CA ASN A 166 3.06 -10.50 3.55
C ASN A 166 4.04 -11.10 4.56
N ALA A 167 5.01 -10.31 5.02
CA ALA A 167 5.95 -10.71 6.05
C ALA A 167 5.20 -11.08 7.34
N ILE A 168 4.25 -10.24 7.76
CA ILE A 168 3.39 -10.49 8.92
C ILE A 168 2.63 -11.82 8.78
N LYS A 169 1.94 -12.02 7.65
CA LYS A 169 1.19 -13.26 7.37
C LYS A 169 2.06 -14.52 7.38
N ARG A 170 3.30 -14.42 6.89
CA ARG A 170 4.27 -15.52 6.91
C ARG A 170 4.89 -15.75 8.29
N SER A 171 4.86 -14.73 9.16
CA SER A 171 5.41 -14.83 10.51
C SER A 171 4.48 -15.53 11.49
N THR A 172 3.17 -15.52 11.22
CA THR A 172 2.17 -16.29 11.95
C THR A 172 2.21 -17.76 11.53
N ALA A 173 1.87 -18.67 12.46
CA ALA A 173 1.75 -20.09 12.13
C ALA A 173 0.79 -20.25 10.94
N PRO A 174 1.13 -21.10 9.94
CA PRO A 174 0.26 -21.31 8.79
C PRO A 174 -1.13 -21.76 9.27
N ASP A 175 -2.17 -21.23 8.63
CA ASP A 175 -3.53 -21.76 8.81
C ASP A 175 -3.49 -23.28 8.59
N LYS A 176 -4.23 -24.03 9.41
CA LYS A 176 -4.25 -25.51 9.37
C LYS A 176 -4.36 -25.98 7.91
N THR A 177 -3.26 -26.46 7.34
CA THR A 177 -3.18 -26.98 5.98
C THR A 177 -3.92 -28.31 5.81
N THR A 178 -4.34 -28.91 6.93
CA THR A 178 -5.20 -30.08 6.99
C THR A 178 -6.50 -29.72 7.70
N SER A 179 -7.52 -29.32 6.94
CA SER A 179 -8.87 -29.70 7.35
C SER A 179 -8.95 -31.22 7.17
N LEU A 180 -8.86 -31.97 8.27
CA LEU A 180 -9.31 -33.37 8.35
C LEU A 180 -10.82 -33.52 8.07
N GLY A 181 -11.42 -32.63 7.26
CA GLY A 181 -12.80 -32.73 6.80
C GLY A 181 -12.94 -33.63 5.57
N ASN A 182 -11.83 -34.03 4.94
CA ASN A 182 -11.81 -34.91 3.77
C ASN A 182 -11.08 -36.25 4.01
N THR A 183 -10.77 -36.58 5.26
CA THR A 183 -10.54 -37.99 5.60
C THR A 183 -11.90 -38.67 5.58
N LEU A 184 -12.12 -39.56 4.61
CA LEU A 184 -13.28 -40.46 4.59
C LEU A 184 -13.42 -41.04 6.00
N SER A 185 -14.60 -40.89 6.60
CA SER A 185 -14.87 -41.52 7.89
C SER A 185 -14.63 -43.02 7.77
N ASP A 186 -14.24 -43.67 8.86
CA ASP A 186 -13.94 -45.10 8.86
C ASP A 186 -15.12 -45.93 8.28
N GLY A 187 -16.36 -45.47 8.50
CA GLY A 187 -17.56 -46.03 7.90
C GLY A 187 -17.64 -45.86 6.37
N ASN A 188 -17.20 -44.73 5.82
CA ASN A 188 -17.16 -44.53 4.37
C ASN A 188 -16.11 -45.41 3.70
N VAL A 189 -14.97 -45.64 4.37
CA VAL A 189 -13.93 -46.55 3.89
C VAL A 189 -14.45 -47.99 3.90
N LYS A 190 -15.06 -48.43 5.01
CA LYS A 190 -15.67 -49.77 5.13
C LYS A 190 -16.76 -50.00 4.06
N ALA A 191 -17.62 -49.01 3.83
CA ALA A 191 -18.66 -49.09 2.80
C ALA A 191 -18.08 -49.21 1.37
N MET A 192 -16.99 -48.49 1.08
CA MET A 192 -16.32 -48.56 -0.22
C MET A 192 -15.66 -49.94 -0.44
N ILE A 193 -15.03 -50.50 0.60
CA ILE A 193 -14.44 -51.84 0.56
C ILE A 193 -15.51 -52.91 0.34
N ILE A 194 -16.67 -52.81 1.01
CA ILE A 194 -17.80 -53.73 0.81
C ILE A 194 -18.34 -53.63 -0.62
N ALA A 195 -18.47 -52.41 -1.16
CA ALA A 195 -18.96 -52.20 -2.52
C ALA A 195 -18.01 -52.83 -3.56
N GLU A 196 -16.70 -52.70 -3.39
CA GLU A 196 -15.71 -53.33 -4.26
C GLU A 196 -15.72 -54.86 -4.15
N HIS A 197 -15.83 -55.43 -2.95
CA HIS A 197 -15.96 -56.87 -2.77
C HIS A 197 -17.19 -57.42 -3.51
N LYS A 198 -18.33 -56.73 -3.41
CA LYS A 198 -19.54 -57.08 -4.15
C LYS A 198 -19.32 -57.02 -5.66
N ASN A 199 -18.59 -56.02 -6.15
CA ASN A 199 -18.30 -55.85 -7.58
C ASN A 199 -17.38 -56.95 -8.12
N MET A 200 -16.49 -57.48 -7.28
CA MET A 200 -15.61 -58.62 -7.58
C MET A 200 -16.23 -59.99 -7.27
N GLY A 201 -17.49 -60.05 -6.81
CA GLY A 201 -18.16 -61.30 -6.46
C GLY A 201 -17.59 -61.99 -5.21
N LEU A 202 -16.84 -61.27 -4.38
CA LEU A 202 -16.27 -61.74 -3.12
C LEU A 202 -17.26 -61.54 -1.97
N PRO A 203 -17.26 -62.42 -0.94
CA PRO A 203 -18.05 -62.20 0.26
C PRO A 203 -17.62 -60.92 0.99
N ALA A 204 -18.58 -60.25 1.62
CA ALA A 204 -18.32 -59.00 2.33
C ALA A 204 -17.34 -59.23 3.50
N PRO A 205 -16.32 -58.38 3.66
CA PRO A 205 -15.34 -58.54 4.73
C PRO A 205 -15.95 -58.14 6.08
N GLU A 206 -15.61 -58.88 7.13
CA GLU A 206 -15.97 -58.53 8.51
C GLU A 206 -14.93 -57.55 9.06
N PHE A 207 -15.39 -56.36 9.45
CA PHE A 207 -14.53 -55.36 10.09
C PHE A 207 -14.71 -55.45 11.61
N SER A 208 -13.59 -55.52 12.34
CA SER A 208 -13.57 -55.35 13.80
C SER A 208 -13.68 -53.88 14.22
#